data_AF-A0A7S0MXT8-F1
#
_entry.id   AF-A0A7S0MXT8-F1
#
_cell.length_a   1.000
_cell.length_b   1.000
_cell.length_c   1.000
_cell.angle_alpha   90.00
_cell.angle_beta   90.00
_cell.angle_gamma   90.00
#
_symmetry.space_group_name_H-M   'P 1'
#
loop_
_entity.id
_entity.type
_entity.pdbx_description
1 polymer ?
#
loop_
_entity_poly.entity_id
_entity_poly.type
_entity_poly.pdbx_seq_one_letter_code
_entity_poly.pdbx_strand_id
1 'polypeptide(L)'
;GVGMGAKLSAASSVTDGMMLAASKAVADYVPPELVEQGKLFPDLKYLRQIGMDITVAVWKQAAAEGVARQAVPADVEEQVAKAFYTPTYDPLYKCGAHPLFCNNGDSYVDLPQVMMNNLVYKGTAYTMQQRKEKKLLGLIPVAEETLQDQAERVMEHVRGYEKMINKYVHMENLHSSNATLFYKVLLENVVELLPVLYTPTVGEACQRFGQDFATEAGMYISIKDKGRVRQLLDNWPHTPDIIVVTDGGRIL
;
A
#
# COMPACT_ATOMS: atom_id res chain seq x y z
N GLY A 1 12.24 -9.63 14.32
CA GLY A 1 12.90 -10.68 15.12
C GLY A 1 14.17 -11.24 14.51
N VAL A 2 14.19 -11.58 13.21
CA VAL A 2 15.29 -12.36 12.56
C VAL A 2 16.69 -11.78 12.82
N GLY A 3 16.93 -10.51 12.47
CA GLY A 3 18.24 -9.91 12.66
C GLY A 3 18.69 -9.86 14.12
N MET A 4 17.77 -9.60 15.05
CA MET A 4 18.07 -9.64 16.48
C MET A 4 18.39 -11.07 16.94
N GLY A 5 17.68 -12.09 16.44
CA GLY A 5 17.94 -13.49 16.76
C GLY A 5 19.30 -13.95 16.27
N ALA A 6 19.67 -13.59 15.04
CA ALA A 6 21.01 -13.86 14.49
C ALA A 6 22.11 -13.13 15.28
N LYS A 7 21.87 -11.88 15.68
CA LYS A 7 22.81 -11.10 16.48
C LYS A 7 23.04 -11.70 17.87
N LEU A 8 21.98 -11.99 18.61
CA LEU A 8 22.07 -12.49 19.99
C LEU A 8 22.60 -13.93 20.06
N SER A 9 22.29 -14.75 19.06
CA SER A 9 22.89 -16.10 18.94
C SER A 9 24.34 -16.09 18.44
N ALA A 10 24.85 -14.92 18.03
CA ALA A 10 26.12 -14.77 17.33
C ALA A 10 26.25 -15.78 16.16
N ALA A 11 25.15 -15.93 15.39
CA ALA A 11 25.09 -16.88 14.30
C ALA A 11 26.14 -16.56 13.22
N SER A 12 26.79 -17.59 12.69
CA SER A 12 27.76 -17.48 11.59
C SER A 12 27.11 -17.20 10.24
N SER A 13 25.86 -17.63 10.07
CA SER A 13 25.03 -17.39 8.89
C SER A 13 23.54 -17.41 9.27
N VAL A 14 22.69 -16.83 8.40
CA VAL A 14 21.22 -16.96 8.50
C VAL A 14 20.79 -18.06 7.54
N THR A 15 20.11 -19.07 8.06
CA THR A 15 19.68 -20.24 7.28
C THR A 15 18.20 -20.17 6.89
N ASP A 16 17.80 -20.98 5.92
CA ASP A 16 16.38 -21.13 5.54
C ASP A 16 15.54 -21.65 6.70
N GLY A 17 16.11 -22.51 7.56
CA GLY A 17 15.44 -23.00 8.76
C GLY A 17 15.15 -21.87 9.75
N MET A 18 16.07 -20.92 9.94
CA MET A 18 15.83 -19.73 10.75
C MET A 18 14.70 -18.86 10.17
N MET A 19 14.65 -18.70 8.84
CA MET A 19 13.56 -17.97 8.18
C MET A 19 12.21 -18.69 8.32
N LEU A 20 12.21 -20.02 8.23
CA LEU A 20 11.03 -20.83 8.47
C LEU A 20 10.55 -20.73 9.92
N ALA A 21 11.46 -20.77 10.89
CA ALA A 21 11.15 -20.61 12.31
C ALA A 21 10.53 -19.24 12.60
N ALA A 22 11.08 -18.19 12.00
CA ALA A 22 10.51 -16.84 12.08
C ALA A 22 9.10 -16.76 11.47
N SER A 23 8.90 -17.40 10.32
CA SER A 23 7.61 -17.39 9.61
C SER A 23 6.53 -18.14 10.40
N LYS A 24 6.88 -19.30 10.99
CA LYS A 24 5.99 -20.05 11.89
C LYS A 24 5.63 -19.24 13.14
N ALA A 25 6.61 -18.61 13.77
CA ALA A 25 6.37 -17.77 14.95
C ALA A 25 5.44 -16.59 14.67
N VAL A 26 5.44 -16.02 13.45
CA VAL A 26 4.45 -15.00 13.04
C VAL A 26 3.08 -15.63 12.77
N ALA A 27 3.05 -16.78 12.11
CA ALA A 27 1.81 -17.47 11.75
C ALA A 27 1.00 -17.92 12.97
N ASP A 28 1.65 -18.25 14.08
CA ASP A 28 0.98 -18.61 15.34
C ASP A 28 0.12 -17.47 15.92
N TYR A 29 0.35 -16.23 15.49
CA TYR A 29 -0.47 -15.06 15.85
C TYR A 29 -1.67 -14.82 14.91
N VAL A 30 -1.81 -15.63 13.86
CA VAL A 30 -2.92 -15.56 12.89
C VAL A 30 -3.55 -16.95 12.80
N PRO A 31 -4.32 -17.37 13.83
CA PRO A 31 -4.94 -18.69 13.82
C PRO A 31 -6.02 -18.78 12.73
N PRO A 32 -6.41 -19.99 12.30
CA PRO A 32 -7.29 -20.21 11.14
C PRO A 32 -8.61 -19.42 11.20
N GLU A 33 -9.16 -19.20 12.40
CA GLU A 33 -10.40 -18.45 12.60
C GLU A 33 -10.26 -16.98 12.19
N LEU A 34 -9.08 -16.38 12.35
CA LEU A 34 -8.81 -15.03 11.85
C LEU A 34 -8.61 -15.01 10.34
N VAL A 35 -8.04 -16.06 9.78
CA VAL A 35 -7.89 -16.22 8.32
C VAL A 35 -9.25 -16.33 7.63
N GLU A 36 -10.19 -17.08 8.22
CA GLU A 36 -11.58 -17.15 7.75
C GLU A 36 -12.29 -15.80 7.77
N GLN A 37 -11.89 -14.90 8.68
CA GLN A 37 -12.35 -13.50 8.73
C GLN A 37 -11.59 -12.58 7.77
N GLY A 38 -10.73 -13.11 6.91
CA GLY A 38 -9.92 -12.36 5.95
C GLY A 38 -8.70 -11.65 6.55
N LYS A 39 -8.33 -11.92 7.81
CA LYS A 39 -7.15 -11.33 8.44
C LYS A 39 -5.93 -12.21 8.14
N LEU A 40 -5.03 -11.67 7.33
CA LEU A 40 -3.78 -12.35 6.94
C LEU A 40 -2.56 -11.91 7.76
N PHE A 41 -2.71 -10.84 8.55
CA PHE A 41 -1.66 -10.29 9.37
C PHE A 41 -2.09 -10.27 10.84
N PRO A 42 -1.14 -10.47 11.77
CA PRO A 42 -1.43 -10.36 13.18
C PRO A 42 -1.75 -8.92 13.56
N ASP A 43 -2.50 -8.76 14.64
CA ASP A 43 -2.87 -7.45 15.17
C ASP A 43 -1.61 -6.65 15.59
N LEU A 44 -1.52 -5.40 15.16
CA LEU A 44 -0.37 -4.52 15.42
C LEU A 44 -0.12 -4.30 16.91
N LYS A 45 -1.10 -4.51 17.80
CA LYS A 45 -0.88 -4.42 19.25
C LYS A 45 0.11 -5.45 19.78
N TYR A 46 0.30 -6.57 19.07
CA TYR A 46 1.24 -7.63 19.45
C TYR A 46 2.61 -7.51 18.79
N LEU A 47 2.84 -6.48 17.97
CA LEU A 47 4.03 -6.37 17.10
C LEU A 47 5.35 -6.47 17.88
N ARG A 48 5.40 -5.92 19.10
CA ARG A 48 6.56 -6.05 19.99
C ARG A 48 6.76 -7.49 20.48
N GLN A 49 5.70 -8.13 20.96
CA GLN A 49 5.75 -9.51 21.46
C GLN A 49 6.11 -10.48 20.33
N ILE A 50 5.47 -10.34 19.17
CA ILE A 50 5.80 -11.09 17.94
C ILE A 50 7.28 -10.93 17.61
N GLY A 51 7.80 -9.71 17.67
CA GLY A 51 9.22 -9.44 17.45
C GLY A 51 10.14 -10.26 18.36
N MET A 52 9.82 -10.33 19.65
CA MET A 52 10.57 -11.08 20.67
C MET A 52 10.47 -12.60 20.44
N ASP A 53 9.27 -13.11 20.19
CA ASP A 53 9.04 -14.54 19.97
C ASP A 53 9.76 -15.04 18.71
N ILE A 54 9.75 -14.25 17.63
CA ILE A 54 10.56 -14.53 16.44
C ILE A 54 12.05 -14.59 16.82
N THR A 55 12.54 -13.65 17.63
CA THR A 55 13.94 -13.63 18.04
C THR A 55 14.32 -14.89 18.84
N VAL A 56 13.46 -15.33 19.76
CA VAL A 56 13.65 -16.57 20.53
C VAL A 56 13.64 -17.79 19.60
N ALA A 57 12.66 -17.89 18.71
CA ALA A 57 12.53 -19.00 17.76
C ALA A 57 13.76 -19.11 16.84
N VAL A 58 14.24 -17.97 16.32
CA VAL A 58 15.43 -17.91 15.46
C VAL A 58 16.69 -18.30 16.21
N TRP A 59 16.86 -17.88 17.47
CA TRP A 59 18.01 -18.29 18.28
C TRP A 59 17.99 -19.80 18.56
N LYS A 60 16.84 -20.33 18.97
CA LYS A 60 16.66 -21.79 19.19
C LYS A 60 16.99 -22.59 17.92
N GLN A 61 16.53 -22.12 16.76
CA GLN A 61 16.83 -22.76 15.48
C GLN A 61 18.31 -22.67 15.09
N ALA A 62 18.94 -21.50 15.26
CA ALA A 62 20.37 -21.31 14.98
C ALA A 62 21.26 -22.24 15.83
N ALA A 63 20.87 -22.49 17.08
CA ALA A 63 21.56 -23.42 17.96
C ALA A 63 21.35 -24.88 17.55
N ALA A 64 20.12 -25.26 17.18
CA ALA A 64 19.81 -26.61 16.70
C ALA A 64 20.58 -26.97 15.41
N GLU A 65 20.81 -25.99 14.54
CA GLU A 65 21.55 -26.16 13.29
C GLU A 65 23.07 -25.99 13.45
N GLY A 66 23.56 -25.71 14.66
CA GLY A 66 25.00 -25.55 14.93
C GLY A 66 25.63 -24.30 14.33
N VAL A 67 24.83 -23.34 13.86
CA VAL A 67 25.33 -22.06 13.32
C VAL A 67 25.45 -20.97 14.39
N ALA A 68 24.81 -21.15 15.56
CA ALA A 68 24.96 -20.26 16.71
C ALA A 68 26.28 -20.47 17.45
N ARG A 69 27.02 -19.38 17.70
CA ARG A 69 28.21 -19.41 18.56
C ARG A 69 27.88 -19.23 20.05
N GLN A 70 26.70 -18.70 20.34
CA GLN A 70 26.19 -18.54 21.69
C GLN A 70 25.09 -19.56 21.96
N ALA A 71 25.25 -20.35 23.03
CA ALA A 71 24.24 -21.30 23.47
C ALA A 71 22.93 -20.58 23.82
N VAL A 72 21.80 -21.27 23.64
CA VAL A 72 20.50 -20.77 24.08
C VAL A 72 20.51 -20.76 25.61
N PRO A 73 20.40 -19.59 26.25
CA PRO A 73 20.40 -19.52 27.70
C PRO A 73 19.05 -19.99 28.27
N ALA A 74 19.02 -20.39 29.54
CA ALA A 74 17.79 -20.83 30.19
C ALA A 74 16.75 -19.71 30.33
N ASP A 75 17.21 -18.45 30.36
CA ASP A 75 16.43 -17.21 30.45
C ASP A 75 16.34 -16.47 29.10
N VAL A 76 16.31 -17.20 27.98
CA VAL A 76 16.37 -16.60 26.62
C VAL A 76 15.28 -15.56 26.40
N GLU A 77 14.07 -15.78 26.89
CA GLU A 77 12.96 -14.82 26.77
C GLU A 77 13.29 -13.50 27.49
N GLU A 78 13.91 -13.54 28.68
CA GLU A 78 14.30 -12.37 29.45
C GLU A 78 15.47 -11.62 28.80
N GLN A 79 16.47 -12.34 28.29
CA GLN A 79 17.60 -11.72 27.58
C GLN A 79 17.15 -11.02 26.31
N VAL A 80 16.22 -11.64 25.57
CA VAL A 80 15.61 -11.02 24.40
C VAL A 80 14.84 -9.77 24.81
N ALA A 81 14.01 -9.83 25.85
CA ALA A 81 13.25 -8.66 26.32
C ALA A 81 14.17 -7.48 26.68
N LYS A 82 15.31 -7.73 27.34
CA LYS A 82 16.33 -6.71 27.67
C LYS A 82 17.05 -6.15 26.45
N ALA A 83 17.24 -6.96 25.41
CA ALA A 83 17.89 -6.53 24.17
C ALA A 83 16.99 -5.65 23.27
N PHE A 84 15.67 -5.72 23.45
CA PHE A 84 14.72 -4.91 22.68
C PHE A 84 14.67 -3.47 23.20
N TYR A 85 15.06 -2.53 22.35
CA TYR A 85 15.01 -1.09 22.65
C TYR A 85 13.58 -0.65 22.99
N THR A 86 13.46 0.12 24.06
CA THR A 86 12.23 0.82 24.44
C THR A 86 12.49 2.30 24.28
N PRO A 87 11.96 2.94 23.23
CA PRO A 87 12.19 4.35 23.04
C PRO A 87 11.50 5.14 24.15
N THR A 88 12.27 5.97 24.84
CA THR A 88 11.75 7.04 25.68
C THR A 88 11.88 8.33 24.90
N TYR A 89 10.76 8.86 24.43
CA TYR A 89 10.72 10.17 23.78
C TYR A 89 10.27 11.21 24.79
N ASP A 90 10.99 12.33 24.87
CA ASP A 90 10.47 13.50 25.55
C ASP A 90 9.20 13.96 24.82
N PRO A 91 8.10 14.20 25.53
CA PRO A 91 6.86 14.63 24.89
C PRO A 91 7.08 15.96 24.19
N LEU A 92 7.04 15.96 22.86
CA LEU A 92 7.14 17.17 22.03
C LEU A 92 5.98 18.15 22.30
N TYR A 93 4.90 17.67 22.90
CA TYR A 93 3.73 18.43 23.32
C TYR A 93 3.21 17.88 24.64
N LYS A 94 2.67 18.76 25.51
CA LYS A 94 1.96 18.32 26.71
C LYS A 94 0.77 17.46 26.31
N CYS A 95 0.61 16.32 26.97
CA CYS A 95 -0.56 15.49 26.73
C CYS A 95 -1.84 16.29 27.08
N GLY A 96 -2.78 16.37 26.14
CA GLY A 96 -3.98 17.20 26.17
C GLY A 96 -4.00 18.31 25.09
N ALA A 97 -2.85 18.66 24.51
CA ALA A 97 -2.76 19.69 23.46
C ALA A 97 -2.97 19.15 22.03
N HIS A 98 -2.81 17.84 21.81
CA HIS A 98 -2.93 17.22 20.50
C HIS A 98 -3.86 16.00 20.55
N PRO A 99 -4.96 15.96 19.76
CA PRO A 99 -5.98 14.91 19.87
C PRO A 99 -5.48 13.49 19.55
N LEU A 100 -4.33 13.37 18.88
CA LEU A 100 -3.80 12.08 18.41
C LEU A 100 -2.92 11.32 19.41
N PHE A 101 -2.37 12.00 20.42
CA PHE A 101 -1.28 11.42 21.23
C PHE A 101 -1.67 11.19 22.70
N CYS A 102 -2.96 11.31 23.02
CA CYS A 102 -3.46 11.21 24.41
C CYS A 102 -4.61 10.22 24.59
N ASN A 103 -4.96 9.47 23.55
CA ASN A 103 -5.92 8.38 23.70
C ASN A 103 -5.17 7.07 23.90
N ASN A 104 -5.34 6.51 25.10
CA ASN A 104 -5.05 5.11 25.38
C ASN A 104 -5.98 4.24 24.52
N GLY A 105 -5.50 3.79 23.37
CA GLY A 105 -6.19 2.83 22.52
C GLY A 105 -6.99 3.45 21.36
N ASP A 106 -6.71 2.94 20.17
CA ASP A 106 -7.64 2.81 19.04
C ASP A 106 -8.28 4.07 18.45
N SER A 107 -7.48 5.09 18.11
CA SER A 107 -7.93 6.06 17.10
C SER A 107 -7.00 6.02 15.89
N TYR A 108 -7.33 5.14 14.94
CA TYR A 108 -6.89 5.33 13.56
C TYR A 108 -7.38 6.71 13.12
N VAL A 109 -6.43 7.58 12.78
CA VAL A 109 -6.78 8.87 12.19
C VAL A 109 -7.06 8.59 10.74
N ASP A 110 -8.30 8.84 10.31
CA ASP A 110 -8.63 8.73 8.90
C ASP A 110 -7.64 9.56 8.07
N LEU A 111 -7.08 8.94 7.04
CA LEU A 111 -6.27 9.66 6.07
C LEU A 111 -7.06 10.86 5.55
N PRO A 112 -6.42 12.02 5.32
CA PRO A 112 -7.12 13.16 4.77
C PRO A 112 -7.88 12.77 3.51
N GLN A 113 -9.21 12.97 3.50
CA GLN A 113 -10.10 12.55 2.41
C GLN A 113 -9.63 13.07 1.04
N VAL A 114 -8.90 14.19 1.01
CA VAL A 114 -8.31 14.74 -0.21
C VAL A 114 -7.31 13.79 -0.89
N MET A 115 -6.64 12.90 -0.15
CA MET A 115 -5.74 11.89 -0.72
C MET A 115 -6.50 10.74 -1.39
N MET A 116 -7.76 10.52 -1.00
CA MET A 116 -8.63 9.48 -1.57
C MET A 116 -9.40 9.96 -2.81
N ASN A 117 -9.43 11.28 -3.05
CA ASN A 117 -10.17 11.88 -4.16
C ASN A 117 -9.21 12.27 -5.28
N ASN A 118 -9.09 11.42 -6.29
CA ASN A 118 -8.22 11.63 -7.45
C ASN A 118 -8.55 12.88 -8.29
N LEU A 119 -9.78 13.41 -8.22
CA LEU A 119 -10.19 14.63 -8.92
C LEU A 119 -9.62 15.89 -8.27
N VAL A 120 -9.36 15.85 -6.96
CA VAL A 120 -8.93 17.02 -6.16
C VAL A 120 -7.46 16.90 -5.72
N TYR A 121 -6.94 15.68 -5.62
CA TYR A 121 -5.57 15.42 -5.18
C TYR A 121 -4.54 15.99 -6.15
N LYS A 122 -3.57 16.76 -5.61
CA LYS A 122 -2.50 17.41 -6.40
C LYS A 122 -1.10 16.84 -6.15
N GLY A 123 -0.97 15.89 -5.24
CA GLY A 123 0.34 15.36 -4.83
C GLY A 123 1.30 16.46 -4.35
N THR A 124 2.53 16.44 -4.85
CA THR A 124 3.61 17.38 -4.50
C THR A 124 3.36 18.83 -4.96
N ALA A 125 2.34 19.08 -5.78
CA ALA A 125 1.96 20.42 -6.22
C ALA A 125 1.13 21.23 -5.20
N TYR A 126 0.88 20.66 -4.01
CA TYR A 126 0.39 21.47 -2.89
C TYR A 126 1.51 22.33 -2.31
N THR A 127 1.23 23.62 -2.10
CA THR A 127 2.11 24.52 -1.35
C THR A 127 2.14 24.16 0.14
N MET A 128 3.17 24.58 0.89
CA MET A 128 3.28 24.36 2.33
C MET A 128 2.04 24.86 3.09
N GLN A 129 1.47 25.99 2.66
CA GLN A 129 0.23 26.51 3.23
C GLN A 129 -0.94 25.56 2.99
N GLN A 130 -1.14 25.11 1.75
CA GLN A 130 -2.21 24.15 1.41
C GLN A 130 -2.03 22.83 2.14
N ARG A 131 -0.79 22.35 2.31
CA ARG A 131 -0.48 21.13 3.07
C ARG A 131 -0.88 21.28 4.54
N LYS A 132 -0.62 22.44 5.16
CA LYS A 132 -1.05 22.71 6.53
C LYS A 132 -2.57 22.71 6.66
N GLU A 133 -3.24 23.44 5.76
CA GLU A 133 -4.71 23.55 5.75
C GLU A 133 -5.39 22.19 5.51
N LYS A 134 -4.83 21.37 4.62
CA LYS A 134 -5.34 20.04 4.24
C LYS A 134 -4.82 18.89 5.10
N LYS A 135 -4.04 19.19 6.16
CA LYS A 135 -3.42 18.20 7.05
C LYS A 135 -2.55 17.16 6.32
N LEU A 136 -1.81 17.60 5.29
CA LEU A 136 -0.90 16.78 4.48
C LEU A 136 0.57 16.87 4.93
N LEU A 137 0.87 17.68 5.95
CA LEU A 137 2.23 17.79 6.48
C LEU A 137 2.71 16.42 7.00
N GLY A 138 3.86 15.97 6.49
CA GLY A 138 4.43 14.65 6.81
C GLY A 138 3.83 13.48 6.03
N LEU A 139 2.76 13.70 5.25
CA LEU A 139 2.10 12.66 4.46
C LEU A 139 2.53 12.64 2.98
N ILE A 140 3.20 13.70 2.52
CA ILE A 140 3.76 13.80 1.17
C ILE A 140 5.21 14.34 1.23
N PRO A 141 6.06 14.07 0.22
CA PRO A 141 7.44 14.55 0.19
C PRO A 141 7.54 16.06 0.36
N VAL A 142 8.59 16.55 1.02
CA VAL A 142 8.76 17.99 1.36
C VAL A 142 8.89 18.88 0.12
N ALA A 143 9.44 18.36 -0.99
CA ALA A 143 9.59 19.11 -2.22
C ALA A 143 8.23 19.62 -2.74
N GLU A 144 8.17 20.91 -3.10
CA GLU A 144 7.06 21.51 -3.82
C GLU A 144 7.38 21.48 -5.31
N GLU A 145 6.48 20.92 -6.10
CA GLU A 145 6.64 20.80 -7.55
C GLU A 145 5.54 21.56 -8.27
N THR A 146 5.84 22.10 -9.44
CA THR A 146 4.79 22.60 -10.32
C THR A 146 4.07 21.42 -10.99
N LEU A 147 2.86 21.68 -11.52
CA LEU A 147 2.16 20.69 -12.33
C LEU A 147 2.99 20.27 -13.57
N GLN A 148 3.85 21.17 -14.07
CA GLN A 148 4.76 20.90 -15.18
C GLN A 148 5.86 19.92 -14.78
N ASP A 149 6.54 20.15 -13.65
CA ASP A 149 7.59 19.26 -13.15
C ASP A 149 7.04 17.84 -12.94
N GLN A 150 5.83 17.74 -12.40
CA GLN A 150 5.13 16.46 -12.25
C GLN A 150 4.87 15.78 -13.61
N ALA A 151 4.42 16.54 -14.61
CA ALA A 151 4.12 16.02 -15.94
C ALA A 151 5.37 15.52 -16.66
N GLU A 152 6.49 16.22 -16.52
CA GLU A 152 7.78 15.83 -17.08
C GLU A 152 8.27 14.51 -16.47
N ARG A 153 8.23 14.38 -15.14
CA ARG A 153 8.57 13.13 -14.45
C ARG A 153 7.70 11.95 -14.90
N VAL A 154 6.40 12.17 -15.07
CA VAL A 154 5.50 11.13 -15.59
C VAL A 154 5.94 10.70 -16.99
N MET A 155 6.21 11.65 -17.88
CA MET A 155 6.63 11.33 -19.25
C MET A 155 8.00 10.64 -19.30
N GLU A 156 8.93 10.96 -18.41
CA GLU A 156 10.18 10.21 -18.27
C GLU A 156 9.93 8.73 -17.95
N HIS A 157 9.05 8.44 -16.99
CA HIS A 157 8.66 7.06 -16.68
C HIS A 157 7.95 6.38 -17.86
N VAL A 158 6.98 7.06 -18.49
CA VAL A 158 6.23 6.51 -19.63
C VAL A 158 7.17 6.17 -20.79
N ARG A 159 8.13 7.04 -21.10
CA ARG A 159 9.13 6.80 -22.15
C ARG A 159 10.15 5.71 -21.78
N GLY A 160 10.41 5.52 -20.49
CA GLY A 160 11.29 4.48 -19.97
C GLY A 160 10.74 3.04 -20.06
N TYR A 161 9.42 2.86 -20.20
CA TYR A 161 8.85 1.52 -20.38
C TYR A 161 9.05 0.99 -21.81
N GLU A 162 9.53 -0.24 -21.91
CA GLU A 162 9.70 -0.92 -23.21
C GLU A 162 8.38 -1.33 -23.85
N LYS A 163 7.46 -1.94 -23.07
CA LYS A 163 6.19 -2.47 -23.57
C LYS A 163 5.07 -1.45 -23.47
N MET A 164 4.24 -1.33 -24.51
CA MET A 164 3.08 -0.42 -24.54
C MET A 164 2.08 -0.69 -23.41
N ILE A 165 1.82 -1.97 -23.08
CA ILE A 165 0.92 -2.32 -21.99
C ILE A 165 1.37 -1.78 -20.63
N ASN A 166 2.70 -1.68 -20.38
CA ASN A 166 3.21 -1.10 -19.14
C ASN A 166 3.00 0.42 -19.11
N LYS A 167 3.08 1.09 -20.25
CA LYS A 167 2.74 2.52 -20.39
C LYS A 167 1.25 2.74 -20.13
N TYR A 168 0.40 1.88 -20.66
CA TYR A 168 -1.04 1.90 -20.42
C TYR A 168 -1.35 1.79 -18.92
N VAL A 169 -0.81 0.75 -18.25
CA VAL A 169 -1.00 0.55 -16.80
C VAL A 169 -0.49 1.74 -15.99
N HIS A 170 0.66 2.32 -16.35
CA HIS A 170 1.18 3.52 -15.68
C HIS A 170 0.22 4.72 -15.80
N MET A 171 -0.33 4.94 -17.00
CA MET A 171 -1.27 6.03 -17.24
C MET A 171 -2.64 5.80 -16.56
N GLU A 172 -3.14 4.56 -16.49
CA GLU A 172 -4.36 4.21 -15.75
C GLU A 172 -4.20 4.39 -14.23
N ASN A 173 -3.03 4.02 -13.69
CA ASN A 173 -2.70 4.29 -12.28
C ASN A 173 -2.64 5.80 -12.00
N LEU A 174 -2.11 6.58 -12.94
CA LEU A 174 -2.09 8.03 -12.84
C LEU A 174 -3.52 8.60 -12.89
N HIS A 175 -4.36 8.14 -13.81
CA HIS A 175 -5.76 8.54 -13.90
C HIS A 175 -6.53 8.24 -12.59
N SER A 176 -6.30 7.05 -12.02
CA SER A 176 -6.93 6.62 -10.76
C SER A 176 -6.44 7.38 -9.52
N SER A 177 -5.25 7.98 -9.56
CA SER A 177 -4.65 8.67 -8.40
C SER A 177 -4.67 10.20 -8.49
N ASN A 178 -4.55 10.77 -9.68
CA ASN A 178 -4.53 12.21 -9.93
C ASN A 178 -5.02 12.51 -11.36
N ALA A 179 -6.33 12.72 -11.50
CA ALA A 179 -6.97 12.96 -12.80
C ALA A 179 -6.49 14.26 -13.46
N THR A 180 -6.19 15.31 -12.67
CA THR A 180 -5.69 16.58 -13.21
C THR A 180 -4.34 16.39 -13.90
N LEU A 181 -3.42 15.68 -13.24
CA LEU A 181 -2.09 15.40 -13.80
C LEU A 181 -2.19 14.45 -15.00
N PHE A 182 -3.06 13.44 -14.96
CA PHE A 182 -3.34 12.58 -16.11
C PHE A 182 -3.74 13.38 -17.35
N TYR A 183 -4.76 14.24 -17.24
CA TYR A 183 -5.23 15.02 -18.39
C TYR A 183 -4.20 16.05 -18.86
N LYS A 184 -3.44 16.66 -17.96
CA LYS A 184 -2.30 17.52 -18.31
C LYS A 184 -1.29 16.78 -19.20
N VAL A 185 -0.83 15.61 -18.75
CA VAL A 185 0.14 14.79 -19.48
C VAL A 185 -0.42 14.34 -20.84
N LEU A 186 -1.67 13.88 -20.86
CA LEU A 186 -2.36 13.44 -22.08
C LEU A 186 -2.49 14.56 -23.11
N LEU A 187 -2.98 15.73 -22.70
CA LEU A 187 -3.24 16.84 -23.63
C LEU A 187 -1.95 17.39 -24.24
N GLU A 188 -0.84 17.40 -23.50
CA GLU A 188 0.45 17.88 -23.99
C GLU A 188 1.20 16.87 -24.86
N ASN A 189 0.89 15.58 -24.74
CA ASN A 189 1.58 14.50 -25.43
C ASN A 189 0.61 13.61 -26.21
N VAL A 190 -0.49 14.18 -26.70
CA VAL A 190 -1.63 13.43 -27.28
C VAL A 190 -1.20 12.48 -28.41
N VAL A 191 -0.29 12.91 -29.28
CA VAL A 191 0.20 12.11 -30.41
C VAL A 191 0.96 10.87 -29.93
N GLU A 192 1.74 10.99 -28.85
CA GLU A 192 2.52 9.89 -28.27
C GLU A 192 1.64 8.95 -27.44
N LEU A 193 0.65 9.48 -26.74
CA LEU A 193 -0.15 8.74 -25.76
C LEU A 193 -1.44 8.13 -26.30
N LEU A 194 -2.00 8.64 -27.40
CA LEU A 194 -3.19 8.03 -28.03
C LEU A 194 -3.00 6.54 -28.38
N PRO A 195 -1.91 6.09 -29.02
CA PRO A 195 -1.73 4.66 -29.30
C PRO A 195 -1.46 3.83 -28.04
N VAL A 196 -1.08 4.46 -26.92
CA VAL A 196 -0.90 3.82 -25.62
C VAL A 196 -2.25 3.63 -24.92
N LEU A 197 -3.10 4.67 -24.90
CA LEU A 197 -4.37 4.68 -24.17
C LEU A 197 -5.55 4.13 -24.96
N TYR A 198 -5.43 4.11 -26.29
CA TYR A 198 -6.48 3.66 -27.18
C TYR A 198 -5.94 2.53 -28.08
N THR A 199 -6.52 2.36 -29.25
CA THR A 199 -6.10 1.36 -30.23
C THR A 199 -4.63 1.57 -30.64
N PRO A 200 -3.80 0.51 -30.67
CA PRO A 200 -4.15 -0.91 -30.47
C PRO A 200 -4.08 -1.40 -29.01
N THR A 201 -3.40 -0.67 -28.12
CA THR A 201 -3.03 -1.14 -26.77
C THR A 201 -4.24 -1.41 -25.87
N VAL A 202 -5.32 -0.60 -25.98
CA VAL A 202 -6.55 -0.85 -25.22
C VAL A 202 -7.17 -2.21 -25.53
N GLY A 203 -6.98 -2.73 -26.75
CA GLY A 203 -7.44 -4.07 -27.12
C GLY A 203 -6.69 -5.16 -26.35
N GLU A 204 -5.37 -5.02 -26.22
CA GLU A 204 -4.55 -5.90 -25.38
C GLU A 204 -4.97 -5.80 -23.90
N ALA A 205 -5.20 -4.58 -23.40
CA ALA A 205 -5.67 -4.36 -22.04
C ALA A 205 -7.03 -5.02 -21.78
N CYS A 206 -7.99 -4.94 -22.71
CA CYS A 206 -9.28 -5.61 -22.61
C CYS A 206 -9.13 -7.14 -22.57
N GLN A 207 -8.24 -7.72 -23.38
CA GLN A 207 -7.98 -9.17 -23.35
C GLN A 207 -7.40 -9.65 -22.02
N ARG A 208 -6.61 -8.79 -21.37
CA ARG A 208 -5.94 -9.07 -20.11
C ARG A 208 -6.69 -8.54 -18.88
N PHE A 209 -7.88 -7.95 -19.07
CA PHE A 209 -8.60 -7.21 -18.02
C PHE A 209 -8.80 -8.01 -16.73
N GLY A 210 -9.10 -9.31 -16.82
CA GLY A 210 -9.24 -10.16 -15.63
C GLY A 210 -7.92 -10.50 -14.91
N GLN A 211 -6.79 -10.45 -15.61
CA GLN A 211 -5.46 -10.71 -15.04
C GLN A 211 -4.84 -9.45 -14.46
N ASP A 212 -5.00 -8.33 -15.17
CA ASP A 212 -4.40 -7.04 -14.84
C ASP A 212 -5.42 -6.10 -14.16
N PHE A 213 -6.48 -6.65 -13.54
CA PHE A 213 -7.49 -5.87 -12.84
C PHE A 213 -6.86 -5.14 -11.64
N ALA A 214 -6.80 -3.82 -11.71
CA ALA A 214 -6.14 -2.99 -10.69
C ALA A 214 -7.10 -2.05 -9.95
N THR A 215 -8.00 -1.38 -10.68
CA THR A 215 -8.93 -0.39 -10.11
C THR A 215 -10.32 -0.52 -10.72
N GLU A 216 -11.35 -0.36 -9.89
CA GLU A 216 -12.73 -0.28 -10.37
C GLU A 216 -12.94 1.04 -11.14
N ALA A 217 -13.24 0.93 -12.44
CA ALA A 217 -13.62 2.07 -13.26
C ALA A 217 -15.03 1.84 -13.83
N GLY A 218 -15.98 2.69 -13.43
CA GLY A 218 -17.36 2.62 -13.92
C GLY A 218 -18.27 1.71 -13.09
N MET A 219 -19.36 1.27 -13.71
CA MET A 219 -20.38 0.43 -13.09
C MET A 219 -20.59 -0.85 -13.90
N TYR A 220 -20.64 -1.98 -13.21
CA TYR A 220 -20.86 -3.30 -13.80
C TYR A 220 -22.28 -3.77 -13.52
N ILE A 221 -23.05 -4.07 -14.56
CA ILE A 221 -24.43 -4.54 -14.46
C ILE A 221 -24.52 -5.90 -15.16
N SER A 222 -24.91 -6.93 -14.43
CA SER A 222 -25.07 -8.29 -14.96
C SER A 222 -26.52 -8.57 -15.32
N ILE A 223 -26.74 -9.58 -16.17
CA ILE A 223 -28.07 -10.15 -16.39
C ILE A 223 -28.74 -10.64 -15.09
N LYS A 224 -27.92 -11.00 -14.08
CA LYS A 224 -28.38 -11.39 -12.74
C LYS A 224 -29.00 -10.24 -11.94
N ASP A 225 -28.81 -8.99 -12.37
CA ASP A 225 -29.37 -7.78 -11.74
C ASP A 225 -30.76 -7.40 -12.30
N LYS A 226 -31.37 -8.27 -13.11
CA LYS A 226 -32.71 -8.06 -13.65
C LYS A 226 -33.71 -7.81 -12.51
N GLY A 227 -34.43 -6.69 -12.60
CA GLY A 227 -35.40 -6.24 -11.59
C GLY A 227 -34.83 -5.32 -10.50
N ARG A 228 -33.50 -5.16 -10.42
CA ARG A 228 -32.83 -4.28 -9.44
C ARG A 228 -31.89 -3.24 -10.04
N VAL A 229 -31.84 -3.11 -11.37
CA VAL A 229 -30.98 -2.15 -12.08
C VAL A 229 -31.08 -0.72 -11.52
N ARG A 230 -32.29 -0.25 -11.18
CA ARG A 230 -32.47 1.09 -10.60
C ARG A 230 -31.67 1.27 -9.30
N GLN A 231 -31.73 0.28 -8.40
CA GLN A 231 -30.99 0.29 -7.15
C GLN A 231 -29.46 0.32 -7.40
N LEU A 232 -28.97 -0.36 -8.43
CA LEU A 232 -27.56 -0.30 -8.80
C LEU A 232 -27.16 1.11 -9.25
N LEU A 233 -27.97 1.74 -10.10
CA LEU A 233 -27.74 3.11 -10.58
C LEU A 233 -27.71 4.14 -9.44
N ASP A 234 -28.54 3.94 -8.40
CA ASP A 234 -28.58 4.81 -7.23
C ASP A 234 -27.28 4.76 -6.38
N ASN A 235 -26.41 3.75 -6.58
CA ASN A 235 -25.11 3.68 -5.92
C ASN A 235 -24.04 4.57 -6.58
N TRP A 236 -24.29 5.09 -7.79
CA TRP A 236 -23.31 5.95 -8.47
C TRP A 236 -23.16 7.29 -7.71
N PRO A 237 -21.95 7.74 -7.36
CA PRO A 237 -21.77 8.83 -6.40
C PRO A 237 -22.15 10.22 -6.94
N HIS A 238 -22.35 10.37 -8.26
CA HIS A 238 -22.56 11.66 -8.93
C HIS A 238 -23.68 11.55 -9.99
N THR A 239 -24.22 12.68 -10.45
CA THR A 239 -25.18 12.66 -11.57
C THR A 239 -24.41 12.74 -12.89
N PRO A 240 -24.51 11.75 -13.80
CA PRO A 240 -23.76 11.77 -15.05
C PRO A 240 -24.46 12.60 -16.14
N ASP A 241 -23.69 13.38 -16.89
CA ASP A 241 -24.16 14.04 -18.12
C ASP A 241 -24.03 13.13 -19.36
N ILE A 242 -23.03 12.24 -19.37
CA ILE A 242 -22.71 11.35 -20.48
C ILE A 242 -22.51 9.94 -19.93
N ILE A 243 -23.10 8.95 -20.61
CA ILE A 243 -22.93 7.52 -20.29
C ILE A 243 -22.39 6.82 -21.54
N VAL A 244 -21.30 6.08 -21.38
CA VAL A 244 -20.76 5.16 -22.38
C VAL A 244 -21.02 3.74 -21.89
N VAL A 245 -21.69 2.91 -22.69
CA VAL A 245 -22.06 1.54 -22.32
C VAL A 245 -21.61 0.56 -23.39
N THR A 246 -21.11 -0.60 -22.94
CA THR A 246 -20.71 -1.72 -23.79
C THR A 246 -21.17 -3.04 -23.16
N ASP A 247 -21.56 -4.00 -23.99
CA ASP A 247 -21.84 -5.37 -23.58
C ASP A 247 -20.61 -6.29 -23.70
N GLY A 248 -19.49 -5.76 -24.21
CA GLY A 248 -18.26 -6.52 -24.46
C GLY A 248 -18.36 -7.55 -25.58
N GLY A 249 -19.49 -7.63 -26.30
CA GLY A 249 -19.72 -8.66 -27.33
C GLY A 249 -18.86 -8.49 -28.58
N ARG A 250 -18.37 -7.27 -28.83
CA ARG A 250 -17.42 -6.95 -29.90
C ARG A 250 -16.47 -5.83 -29.45
N ILE A 251 -15.30 -6.22 -28.96
CA ILE A 251 -14.21 -5.29 -28.69
C ILE A 251 -13.26 -5.30 -29.89
N LEU A 252 -13.31 -4.22 -30.67
CA LEU A 252 -12.49 -3.93 -31.86
C LEU A 252 -12.56 -5.02 -32.94
#